data_AF-A0A1D2AF36-F1
#
_entry.id   AF-A0A1D2AF36-F1
#
_cell.length_a   1.000
_cell.length_b   1.000
_cell.length_c   1.000
_cell.angle_alpha   90.00
_cell.angle_beta   90.00
_cell.angle_gamma   90.00
#
_symmetry.space_group_name_H-M   'P 1'
#
loop_
_entity.id
_entity.type
_entity.pdbx_description
1 polymer ?
#
loop_
_entity_poly.entity_id
_entity_poly.type
_entity_poly.pdbx_seq_one_letter_code
_entity_poly.pdbx_strand_id
1 'polypeptide(L)'
;PAGPRPNLYSSAAAPGLLLATGNTGLHLDTKPSAAAACTWASRDGGLTWQDVADRPYIYEIGAGGDAVVAAGHASDGPTAKVRFTTDAGACWHEVDLPEAILVTNIRVDPASAGTVFMVQGSACTRTTRHPDCTFQGGVSPPGKLFVIDLARLLGADFRACADADYEDWAAPAPGTCLLGRRLTLTRRRADAACFTPPGRAAPAPREERCACTAADDTECEYGFRRSWGGNASCEALPGLEAASCERWGNGVYEASHTHLRLVHGDVCDDPRAVIPDTDGKGGAGGGRGGG
;
A
#
# COMPACT_ATOMS: atom_id res chain seq x y z
N PRO A 1 15.06 -21.16 -11.27
CA PRO A 1 14.20 -19.99 -11.55
C PRO A 1 13.81 -19.32 -10.23
N ALA A 2 14.47 -18.21 -9.87
CA ALA A 2 13.99 -17.38 -8.78
C ALA A 2 12.60 -16.88 -9.20
N GLY A 3 11.56 -17.26 -8.44
CA GLY A 3 10.23 -16.68 -8.62
C GLY A 3 10.29 -15.15 -8.50
N PRO A 4 9.25 -14.43 -8.96
CA PRO A 4 9.20 -12.98 -8.77
C PRO A 4 9.40 -12.64 -7.28
N ARG A 5 10.15 -11.57 -7.00
CA ARG A 5 10.28 -11.06 -5.63
C ARG A 5 8.89 -10.70 -5.09
N PRO A 6 8.70 -10.73 -3.76
CA PRO A 6 7.47 -10.25 -3.14
C PRO A 6 7.17 -8.82 -3.59
N ASN A 7 5.93 -8.58 -4.04
CA ASN A 7 5.47 -7.28 -4.50
C ASN A 7 5.25 -6.32 -3.32
N LEU A 8 5.11 -5.03 -3.61
CA LEU A 8 4.51 -4.07 -2.69
C LEU A 8 3.16 -4.63 -2.21
N TYR A 9 2.94 -4.61 -0.91
CA TYR A 9 1.74 -5.12 -0.29
C TYR A 9 1.17 -4.11 0.69
N SER A 10 -0.15 -4.05 0.71
CA SER A 10 -0.95 -3.20 1.58
C SER A 10 -2.33 -3.83 1.75
N SER A 11 -3.03 -3.46 2.82
CA SER A 11 -4.40 -3.92 3.07
C SER A 11 -5.26 -2.77 3.55
N ALA A 12 -6.51 -2.71 3.09
CA ALA A 12 -7.49 -1.74 3.58
C ALA A 12 -7.76 -1.92 5.09
N ALA A 13 -7.52 -3.11 5.64
CA ALA A 13 -7.62 -3.39 7.07
C ALA A 13 -6.48 -2.74 7.88
N ALA A 14 -5.35 -2.40 7.25
CA ALA A 14 -4.21 -1.74 7.90
C ALA A 14 -3.86 -0.40 7.22
N PRO A 15 -4.68 0.66 7.37
CA PRO A 15 -4.44 1.93 6.70
C PRO A 15 -3.06 2.52 7.01
N GLY A 16 -2.32 2.83 5.94
CA GLY A 16 -0.97 3.37 5.99
C GLY A 16 0.14 2.32 6.09
N LEU A 17 -0.17 1.06 6.41
CA LEU A 17 0.81 -0.02 6.45
C LEU A 17 1.16 -0.51 5.05
N LEU A 18 2.42 -0.35 4.67
CA LEU A 18 2.99 -0.88 3.43
C LEU A 18 4.16 -1.80 3.76
N LEU A 19 4.30 -2.88 3.00
CA LEU A 19 5.46 -3.78 3.04
C LEU A 19 6.00 -3.93 1.62
N ALA A 20 7.30 -3.77 1.44
CA ALA A 20 7.94 -3.82 0.13
C ALA A 20 9.33 -4.43 0.18
N THR A 21 9.76 -5.06 -0.91
CA THR A 21 11.15 -5.48 -1.08
C THR A 21 11.84 -4.55 -2.08
N GLY A 22 13.01 -4.01 -1.72
CA GLY A 22 13.73 -3.04 -2.54
C GLY A 22 15.14 -2.76 -2.02
N ASN A 23 15.83 -1.80 -2.63
CA ASN A 23 17.17 -1.36 -2.23
C ASN A 23 17.23 0.16 -2.08
N THR A 24 18.18 0.64 -1.29
CA THR A 24 18.53 2.06 -1.24
C THR A 24 19.56 2.39 -2.33
N GLY A 25 19.34 3.45 -3.11
CA GLY A 25 20.29 3.88 -4.14
C GLY A 25 19.64 4.76 -5.20
N LEU A 26 20.40 5.10 -6.24
CA LEU A 26 19.92 5.92 -7.36
C LEU A 26 19.02 5.15 -8.34
N HIS A 27 19.03 3.82 -8.27
CA HIS A 27 18.25 2.95 -9.14
C HIS A 27 17.97 1.62 -8.44
N LEU A 28 16.94 0.92 -8.93
CA LEU A 28 16.64 -0.44 -8.51
C LEU A 28 17.75 -1.40 -8.96
N ASP A 29 18.22 -2.25 -8.05
CA ASP A 29 19.21 -3.26 -8.41
C ASP A 29 18.56 -4.36 -9.28
N THR A 30 19.06 -4.48 -10.51
CA THR A 30 18.58 -5.42 -11.52
C THR A 30 19.30 -6.77 -11.48
N LYS A 31 20.32 -6.94 -10.61
CA LYS A 31 21.08 -8.20 -10.55
C LYS A 31 20.29 -9.33 -9.86
N PRO A 32 20.38 -10.57 -10.36
CA PRO A 32 19.65 -11.73 -9.81
C PRO A 32 20.09 -12.14 -8.40
N SER A 33 21.36 -11.93 -8.05
CA SER A 33 21.85 -12.13 -6.69
C SER A 33 21.39 -10.95 -5.83
N ALA A 34 20.17 -11.07 -5.31
CA ALA A 34 19.44 -10.12 -4.49
C ALA A 34 20.09 -9.82 -3.12
N ALA A 35 21.42 -9.90 -3.00
CA ALA A 35 22.17 -9.58 -1.78
C ALA A 35 22.01 -8.10 -1.34
N ALA A 36 21.42 -7.25 -2.18
CA ALA A 36 21.14 -5.84 -1.87
C ALA A 36 19.64 -5.54 -1.64
N ALA A 37 18.74 -6.51 -1.76
CA ALA A 37 17.32 -6.29 -1.59
C ALA A 37 16.89 -6.57 -0.15
N CYS A 38 16.56 -5.51 0.58
CA CYS A 38 16.00 -5.57 1.93
C CYS A 38 14.47 -5.50 1.86
N THR A 39 13.80 -5.90 2.93
CA THR A 39 12.37 -5.69 3.11
C THR A 39 12.15 -4.49 4.02
N TRP A 40 11.23 -3.63 3.60
CA TRP A 40 10.93 -2.35 4.20
C TRP A 40 9.46 -2.30 4.61
N ALA A 41 9.17 -1.55 5.68
CA ALA A 41 7.82 -1.24 6.09
C ALA A 41 7.61 0.28 6.14
N SER A 42 6.39 0.72 5.91
CA SER A 42 5.91 2.08 6.15
C SER A 42 4.60 2.02 6.91
N ARG A 43 4.34 2.96 7.82
CA ARG A 43 3.06 3.09 8.54
C ARG A 43 2.27 4.34 8.14
N ASP A 44 2.83 5.19 7.29
CA ASP A 44 2.26 6.48 6.90
C ASP A 44 1.92 6.56 5.40
N GLY A 45 1.72 5.41 4.76
CA GLY A 45 1.39 5.35 3.34
C GLY A 45 2.57 5.63 2.42
N GLY A 46 3.80 5.47 2.92
CA GLY A 46 5.03 5.53 2.13
C GLY A 46 5.79 6.85 2.21
N LEU A 47 5.44 7.76 3.14
CA LEU A 47 6.21 8.97 3.40
C LEU A 47 7.52 8.65 4.11
N THR A 48 7.47 7.77 5.10
CA THR A 48 8.65 7.25 5.80
C THR A 48 8.73 5.73 5.66
N TRP A 49 9.95 5.22 5.65
CA TRP A 49 10.24 3.80 5.51
C TRP A 49 11.27 3.37 6.56
N GLN A 50 11.07 2.18 7.10
CA GLN A 50 11.99 1.52 8.02
C GLN A 50 12.45 0.18 7.43
N ASP A 51 13.73 -0.13 7.60
CA ASP A 51 14.28 -1.45 7.29
C ASP A 51 13.76 -2.44 8.33
N VAL A 52 13.07 -3.49 7.88
CA VAL A 52 12.53 -4.55 8.74
C VAL A 52 13.19 -5.90 8.51
N ALA A 53 13.99 -6.04 7.45
CA ALA A 53 14.77 -7.24 7.18
C ALA A 53 15.83 -6.97 6.10
N ASP A 54 17.04 -7.46 6.37
CA ASP A 54 18.25 -7.32 5.54
C ASP A 54 18.26 -8.16 4.25
N ARG A 55 17.13 -8.79 3.90
CA ARG A 55 16.98 -9.75 2.81
C ARG A 55 15.51 -9.80 2.38
N PRO A 56 15.19 -10.42 1.22
CA PRO A 56 13.80 -10.55 0.77
C PRO A 56 12.96 -11.44 1.69
N TYR A 57 11.92 -10.87 2.27
CA TYR A 57 10.88 -11.60 3.00
C TYR A 57 9.58 -11.65 2.21
N ILE A 58 8.88 -12.77 2.32
CA ILE A 58 7.46 -12.86 1.98
C ILE A 58 6.66 -12.62 3.24
N TYR A 59 5.56 -11.88 3.13
CA TYR A 59 4.80 -11.36 4.26
C TYR A 59 3.30 -11.39 3.97
N GLU A 60 2.51 -11.47 5.04
CA GLU A 60 1.06 -11.41 5.01
C GLU A 60 0.54 -10.58 6.19
N ILE A 61 -0.46 -9.74 5.94
CA ILE A 61 -1.13 -8.90 6.93
C ILE A 61 -2.40 -9.64 7.34
N GLY A 62 -2.59 -9.85 8.64
CA GLY A 62 -3.79 -10.50 9.16
C GLY A 62 -4.24 -9.87 10.48
N ALA A 63 -5.08 -10.60 11.20
CA ALA A 63 -5.70 -10.15 12.45
C ALA A 63 -6.37 -8.77 12.31
N GLY A 64 -7.06 -8.53 11.19
CA GLY A 64 -7.73 -7.26 10.91
C GLY A 64 -6.76 -6.10 10.67
N GLY A 65 -5.53 -6.38 10.26
CA GLY A 65 -4.48 -5.38 10.04
C GLY A 65 -3.53 -5.18 11.22
N ASP A 66 -3.75 -5.90 12.32
CA ASP A 66 -3.01 -5.70 13.55
C ASP A 66 -1.73 -6.53 13.68
N ALA A 67 -1.53 -7.52 12.79
CA ALA A 67 -0.31 -8.31 12.76
C ALA A 67 0.20 -8.53 11.34
N VAL A 68 1.52 -8.69 11.26
CA VAL A 68 2.20 -9.16 10.05
C VAL A 68 2.96 -10.42 10.41
N VAL A 69 2.82 -11.45 9.57
CA VAL A 69 3.66 -12.65 9.61
C VAL A 69 4.55 -12.64 8.38
N ALA A 70 5.85 -12.86 8.56
CA ALA A 70 6.84 -12.81 7.50
C ALA A 70 7.85 -13.94 7.62
N ALA A 71 8.44 -14.38 6.50
CA ALA A 71 9.53 -15.34 6.48
C ALA A 71 10.48 -15.06 5.33
N GLY A 72 11.73 -15.50 5.44
CA GLY A 72 12.69 -15.42 4.35
C GLY A 72 12.13 -16.08 3.09
N HIS A 73 12.06 -15.34 1.98
CA HIS A 73 11.48 -15.82 0.74
C HIS A 73 12.42 -16.84 0.05
N ALA A 74 11.85 -17.83 -0.64
CA ALA A 74 12.59 -18.87 -1.34
C ALA A 74 13.62 -18.35 -2.37
N SER A 75 13.47 -17.11 -2.85
CA SER A 75 14.49 -16.48 -3.71
C SER A 75 15.84 -16.28 -3.01
N ASP A 76 15.84 -16.24 -1.67
CA ASP A 76 17.03 -16.05 -0.83
C ASP A 76 17.42 -17.32 -0.06
N GLY A 77 16.88 -18.48 -0.46
CA GLY A 77 17.20 -19.78 0.12
C GLY A 77 16.21 -20.25 1.20
N PRO A 78 16.49 -21.41 1.82
CA PRO A 78 15.59 -22.01 2.80
C PRO A 78 15.65 -21.28 4.15
N THR A 79 14.57 -21.34 4.92
CA THR A 79 14.49 -20.81 6.28
C THR A 79 13.80 -21.80 7.21
N ALA A 80 14.30 -21.90 8.44
CA ALA A 80 13.67 -22.62 9.55
C ALA A 80 12.95 -21.67 10.53
N LYS A 81 12.78 -20.39 10.14
CA LYS A 81 12.22 -19.35 11.00
C LYS A 81 11.12 -18.58 10.29
N VAL A 82 10.06 -18.31 11.04
CA VAL A 82 9.01 -17.34 10.73
C VAL A 82 9.14 -16.20 11.74
N ARG A 83 8.81 -14.98 11.32
CA ARG A 83 8.75 -13.82 12.19
C ARG A 83 7.35 -13.25 12.20
N PHE A 84 6.95 -12.64 13.30
CA PHE A 84 5.74 -11.84 13.35
C PHE A 84 5.97 -10.54 14.10
N THR A 85 5.17 -9.54 13.78
CA THR A 85 5.11 -8.24 14.46
C THR A 85 3.65 -7.89 14.74
N THR A 86 3.43 -7.20 15.85
CA THR A 86 2.13 -6.66 16.25
C THR A 86 2.16 -5.13 16.40
N ASP A 87 3.29 -4.50 16.06
CA ASP A 87 3.55 -3.06 16.22
C ASP A 87 4.01 -2.41 14.91
N ALA A 88 3.43 -2.88 13.80
CA ALA A 88 3.69 -2.39 12.43
C ALA A 88 5.18 -2.47 12.02
N GLY A 89 5.90 -3.47 12.53
CA GLY A 89 7.28 -3.78 12.14
C GLY A 89 8.34 -3.11 13.00
N ALA A 90 7.97 -2.41 14.09
CA ALA A 90 8.94 -1.83 15.02
C ALA A 90 9.70 -2.90 15.80
N CYS A 91 9.01 -3.94 16.27
CA CYS A 91 9.59 -5.12 16.89
C CYS A 91 9.13 -6.40 16.17
N TRP A 92 10.04 -7.37 16.08
CA TRP A 92 9.78 -8.67 15.46
C TRP A 92 10.10 -9.81 16.43
N HIS A 93 9.22 -10.79 16.48
CA HIS A 93 9.36 -12.01 17.27
C HIS A 93 9.59 -13.20 16.34
N GLU A 94 10.52 -14.08 16.69
CA GLU A 94 10.82 -15.28 15.90
C GLU A 94 10.07 -16.51 16.40
N VAL A 95 9.67 -17.36 15.47
CA VAL A 95 9.05 -18.68 15.70
C VAL A 95 9.82 -19.69 14.88
N ASP A 96 10.36 -20.71 15.54
CA ASP A 96 11.08 -21.79 14.87
C ASP A 96 10.09 -22.76 14.19
N LEU A 97 10.39 -23.10 12.95
CA LEU A 97 9.71 -24.16 12.21
C LEU A 97 10.33 -25.51 12.55
N PRO A 98 9.57 -26.62 12.46
CA PRO A 98 10.09 -27.97 12.69
C PRO A 98 11.22 -28.39 11.74
N GLU A 99 11.31 -27.76 10.58
CA GLU A 99 12.33 -27.98 9.56
C GLU A 99 12.47 -26.74 8.67
N ALA A 100 13.63 -26.59 8.02
CA ALA A 100 13.81 -25.55 7.02
C ALA A 100 13.01 -25.88 5.75
N ILE A 101 12.38 -24.86 5.15
CA ILE A 101 11.67 -24.98 3.87
C ILE A 101 11.99 -23.78 2.96
N LEU A 102 11.75 -23.96 1.66
CA LEU A 102 11.73 -22.86 0.68
C LEU A 102 10.35 -22.22 0.71
N VAL A 103 10.17 -21.18 1.52
CA VAL A 103 8.88 -20.49 1.68
C VAL A 103 8.55 -19.70 0.42
N THR A 104 7.42 -19.99 -0.20
CA THR A 104 6.96 -19.29 -1.40
C THR A 104 5.80 -18.34 -1.13
N ASN A 105 5.03 -18.59 -0.06
CA ASN A 105 3.88 -17.76 0.26
C ASN A 105 3.48 -17.87 1.74
N ILE A 106 2.83 -16.83 2.25
CA ILE A 106 2.15 -16.83 3.55
C ILE A 106 0.73 -16.34 3.27
N ARG A 107 -0.27 -17.01 3.83
CA ARG A 107 -1.68 -16.69 3.60
C ARG A 107 -2.42 -16.62 4.92
N VAL A 108 -3.47 -15.81 4.93
CA VAL A 108 -4.48 -15.75 5.99
C VAL A 108 -5.86 -15.96 5.35
N ASP A 109 -6.94 -15.93 6.14
CA ASP A 109 -8.28 -16.01 5.56
C ASP A 109 -8.52 -14.86 4.55
N PRO A 110 -9.43 -15.01 3.57
CA PRO A 110 -9.62 -14.03 2.51
C PRO A 110 -10.02 -12.63 3.00
N ALA A 111 -10.60 -12.50 4.19
CA ALA A 111 -10.94 -11.21 4.77
C ALA A 111 -9.77 -10.58 5.57
N SER A 112 -8.65 -11.30 5.70
CA SER A 112 -7.48 -10.92 6.50
C SER A 112 -7.83 -10.61 7.96
N ALA A 113 -8.92 -11.18 8.47
CA ALA A 113 -9.46 -10.88 9.80
C ALA A 113 -8.95 -11.85 10.88
N GLY A 114 -8.53 -13.05 10.47
CA GLY A 114 -8.09 -14.13 11.32
C GLY A 114 -6.64 -14.01 11.79
N THR A 115 -6.35 -14.72 12.87
CA THR A 115 -5.04 -14.74 13.55
C THR A 115 -4.24 -16.00 13.24
N VAL A 116 -4.73 -16.81 12.30
CA VAL A 116 -4.13 -18.09 11.89
C VAL A 116 -3.58 -17.95 10.48
N PHE A 117 -2.28 -18.13 10.35
CA PHE A 117 -1.54 -17.97 9.11
C PHE A 117 -1.05 -19.32 8.60
N MET A 118 -1.02 -19.46 7.29
CA MET A 118 -0.56 -20.64 6.56
C MET A 118 0.74 -20.29 5.83
N VAL A 119 1.86 -20.80 6.34
CA VAL A 119 3.17 -20.66 5.72
C VAL A 119 3.38 -21.84 4.79
N GLN A 120 3.51 -21.58 3.49
CA GLN A 120 3.58 -22.62 2.46
C GLN A 120 4.85 -22.51 1.60
N GLY A 121 5.32 -23.66 1.14
CA GLY A 121 6.53 -23.76 0.36
C GLY A 121 6.81 -25.18 -0.07
N SER A 122 8.07 -25.48 -0.35
CA SER A 122 8.55 -26.83 -0.62
C SER A 122 9.67 -27.22 0.33
N ALA A 123 9.83 -28.52 0.57
CA ALA A 123 10.96 -29.02 1.32
C ALA A 123 12.27 -28.62 0.63
N CYS A 124 13.29 -28.27 1.41
CA CYS A 124 14.62 -28.03 0.89
C CYS A 124 15.51 -29.27 1.06
N THR A 125 16.47 -29.44 0.15
CA THR A 125 17.39 -30.58 0.16
C THR A 125 18.46 -30.41 1.24
N ARG A 126 18.67 -31.46 2.04
CA ARG A 126 19.72 -31.50 3.06
C ARG A 126 21.10 -31.50 2.41
N THR A 127 21.91 -30.52 2.77
CA THR A 127 23.30 -30.39 2.31
C THR A 127 24.19 -29.96 3.47
N THR A 128 25.50 -29.97 3.28
CA THR A 128 26.43 -29.41 4.28
C THR A 128 26.22 -27.91 4.53
N ARG A 129 25.67 -27.18 3.55
CA ARG A 129 25.31 -25.75 3.68
C ARG A 129 23.94 -25.51 4.29
N HIS A 130 23.06 -26.51 4.27
CA HIS A 130 21.69 -26.43 4.78
C HIS A 130 21.37 -27.69 5.60
N PRO A 131 21.89 -27.79 6.84
CA PRO A 131 21.71 -28.96 7.70
C PRO A 131 20.27 -29.12 8.21
N ASP A 132 19.52 -28.02 8.35
CA ASP A 132 18.14 -28.00 8.88
C ASP A 132 17.08 -28.42 7.85
N CYS A 133 17.50 -28.63 6.60
CA CYS A 133 16.69 -29.20 5.55
C CYS A 133 16.54 -30.72 5.76
N THR A 134 15.35 -31.28 5.59
CA THR A 134 15.11 -32.71 5.87
C THR A 134 15.03 -33.58 4.61
N PHE A 135 14.79 -33.00 3.43
CA PHE A 135 14.61 -33.75 2.20
C PHE A 135 15.95 -34.33 1.72
N GLN A 136 16.01 -35.65 1.54
CA GLN A 136 17.25 -36.37 1.22
C GLN A 136 17.59 -36.39 -0.28
N GLY A 137 16.73 -35.80 -1.13
CA GLY A 137 16.84 -35.86 -2.59
C GLY A 137 15.77 -36.74 -3.23
N GLY A 138 15.55 -36.57 -4.53
CA GLY A 138 14.48 -37.22 -5.30
C GLY A 138 14.04 -36.37 -6.49
N VAL A 139 13.02 -36.82 -7.22
CA VAL A 139 12.57 -36.17 -8.47
C VAL A 139 11.90 -34.81 -8.21
N SER A 140 11.09 -34.70 -7.15
CA SER A 140 10.41 -33.45 -6.79
C SER A 140 10.33 -33.29 -5.27
N PRO A 141 10.74 -32.14 -4.70
CA PRO A 141 10.56 -31.87 -3.29
C PRO A 141 9.06 -31.76 -2.93
N PRO A 142 8.59 -32.39 -1.84
CA PRO A 142 7.19 -32.30 -1.43
C PRO A 142 6.83 -30.87 -1.01
N GLY A 143 5.57 -30.49 -1.25
CA GLY A 143 5.00 -29.28 -0.68
C GLY A 143 4.94 -29.36 0.85
N LYS A 144 5.12 -28.22 1.50
CA LYS A 144 5.08 -28.06 2.96
C LYS A 144 4.12 -26.95 3.32
N LEU A 145 3.37 -27.17 4.40
CA LEU A 145 2.40 -26.22 4.95
C LEU A 145 2.54 -26.24 6.47
N PHE A 146 2.86 -25.10 7.05
CA PHE A 146 2.86 -24.88 8.50
C PHE A 146 1.78 -23.88 8.88
N VAL A 147 1.17 -24.11 10.03
CA VAL A 147 0.11 -23.25 10.57
C VAL A 147 0.64 -22.51 11.77
N ILE A 148 0.57 -21.18 11.71
CA ILE A 148 1.00 -20.27 12.77
C ILE A 148 -0.26 -19.64 13.37
N ASP A 149 -0.57 -19.99 14.61
CA ASP A 149 -1.71 -19.44 15.35
C ASP A 149 -1.19 -18.40 16.36
N LEU A 150 -1.35 -17.11 16.02
CA LEU A 150 -0.84 -16.02 16.86
C LEU A 150 -1.53 -15.98 18.23
N ALA A 151 -2.79 -16.37 18.32
CA ALA A 151 -3.50 -16.38 19.60
C ALA A 151 -2.91 -17.43 20.56
N ARG A 152 -2.52 -18.59 20.03
CA ARG A 152 -1.81 -19.61 20.81
C ARG A 152 -0.39 -19.20 21.18
N LEU A 153 0.33 -18.56 20.26
CA LEU A 153 1.70 -18.11 20.51
C LEU A 153 1.78 -17.03 21.60
N LEU A 154 0.83 -16.09 21.57
CA LEU A 154 0.77 -14.98 22.52
C LEU A 154 0.09 -15.36 23.84
N GLY A 155 -0.79 -16.38 23.83
CA GLY A 155 -1.41 -16.90 25.04
C GLY A 155 -2.15 -15.80 25.82
N ALA A 156 -1.72 -15.52 27.05
CA ALA A 156 -2.32 -14.51 27.90
C ALA A 156 -2.15 -13.07 27.38
N ASP A 157 -1.13 -12.83 26.54
CA ASP A 157 -0.90 -11.52 25.93
C ASP A 157 -1.82 -11.27 24.71
N PHE A 158 -2.54 -12.31 24.26
CA PHE A 158 -3.54 -12.17 23.21
C PHE A 158 -4.84 -11.58 23.80
N ARG A 159 -5.00 -10.25 23.71
CA ARG A 159 -6.18 -9.53 24.19
C ARG A 159 -6.90 -8.75 23.09
N ALA A 160 -8.20 -8.53 23.30
CA ALA A 160 -8.99 -7.62 22.49
C ALA A 160 -8.58 -6.15 22.72
N CYS A 161 -8.62 -5.34 21.66
CA CYS A 161 -8.46 -3.90 21.76
C CYS A 161 -9.68 -3.24 22.43
N ALA A 162 -9.41 -2.26 23.29
CA ALA A 162 -10.38 -1.31 23.82
C ALA A 162 -10.35 -0.01 23.01
N ASP A 163 -11.31 0.88 23.20
CA ASP A 163 -11.37 2.14 22.44
C ASP A 163 -10.13 3.04 22.66
N ALA A 164 -9.48 2.95 23.82
CA ALA A 164 -8.24 3.68 24.12
C ALA A 164 -6.99 3.15 23.39
N ASP A 165 -7.07 1.97 22.77
CA ASP A 165 -6.01 1.38 21.95
C ASP A 165 -6.00 1.94 20.51
N TYR A 166 -7.00 2.75 20.14
CA TYR A 166 -7.11 3.39 18.84
C TYR A 166 -6.64 4.84 18.88
N GLU A 167 -6.16 5.32 17.74
CA GLU A 167 -5.77 6.71 17.51
C GLU A 167 -6.45 7.23 16.26
N ASP A 168 -6.55 8.56 16.21
CA ASP A 168 -6.90 9.28 15.00
C ASP A 168 -5.63 9.63 14.23
N TRP A 169 -5.55 9.14 13.00
CA TRP A 169 -4.43 9.37 12.10
C TRP A 169 -4.84 10.24 10.92
N ALA A 170 -4.21 11.40 10.80
CA ALA A 170 -4.32 12.26 9.62
C ALA A 170 -3.48 11.67 8.48
N ALA A 171 -4.14 11.24 7.41
CA ALA A 171 -3.51 10.55 6.29
C ALA A 171 -3.08 11.55 5.18
N PRO A 172 -1.87 11.42 4.63
CA PRO A 172 -0.74 10.62 5.12
C PRO A 172 0.00 11.31 6.28
N ALA A 173 -0.17 12.63 6.42
CA ALA A 173 0.40 13.45 7.48
C ALA A 173 -0.57 14.58 7.89
N PRO A 174 -0.41 15.16 9.10
CA PRO A 174 -1.25 16.26 9.57
C PRO A 174 -1.24 17.46 8.62
N GLY A 175 -2.42 18.01 8.34
CA GLY A 175 -2.60 19.22 7.52
C GLY A 175 -2.55 19.01 6.01
N THR A 176 -2.13 17.83 5.53
CA THR A 176 -2.06 17.52 4.10
C THR A 176 -3.44 17.51 3.48
N CYS A 177 -3.61 18.32 2.44
CA CYS A 177 -4.79 18.28 1.59
C CYS A 177 -4.49 17.44 0.34
N LEU A 178 -5.27 16.38 0.10
CA LEU A 178 -5.15 15.55 -1.09
C LEU A 178 -6.53 15.40 -1.72
N LEU A 179 -6.61 15.68 -3.02
CA LEU A 179 -7.87 15.66 -3.77
C LEU A 179 -8.94 16.53 -3.09
N GLY A 180 -8.57 17.76 -2.70
CA GLY A 180 -9.45 18.72 -2.08
C GLY A 180 -9.93 18.41 -0.65
N ARG A 181 -9.34 17.43 0.04
CA ARG A 181 -9.72 17.10 1.43
C ARG A 181 -8.56 16.67 2.33
N ARG A 182 -8.73 16.91 3.62
CA ARG A 182 -7.94 16.31 4.71
C ARG A 182 -8.68 15.09 5.22
N LEU A 183 -7.99 13.95 5.25
CA LEU A 183 -8.57 12.67 5.65
C LEU A 183 -8.04 12.27 7.03
N THR A 184 -8.94 11.99 7.97
CA THR A 184 -8.61 11.41 9.28
C THR A 184 -9.25 10.03 9.42
N LEU A 185 -8.41 9.03 9.69
CA LEU A 185 -8.81 7.63 9.88
C LEU A 185 -8.59 7.22 11.33
N THR A 186 -9.53 6.48 11.90
CA THR A 186 -9.30 5.83 13.20
C THR A 186 -8.65 4.48 12.96
N ARG A 187 -7.48 4.25 13.56
CA ARG A 187 -6.72 2.99 13.45
C ARG A 187 -6.12 2.59 14.78
N ARG A 188 -5.73 1.33 14.95
CA ARG A 188 -5.03 0.88 16.16
C ARG A 188 -3.68 1.59 16.28
N ARG A 189 -3.33 2.06 17.46
CA ARG A 189 -2.01 2.62 17.77
C ARG A 189 -0.90 1.58 17.53
N ALA A 190 0.28 2.03 17.11
CA ALA A 190 1.41 1.14 16.87
C ALA A 190 1.84 0.39 18.14
N ASP A 191 1.84 1.07 19.28
CA ASP A 191 2.30 0.56 20.57
C ASP A 191 1.22 -0.20 21.37
N ALA A 192 0.00 -0.31 20.83
CA ALA A 192 -1.09 -1.01 21.50
C ALA A 192 -1.01 -2.52 21.27
N ALA A 193 -0.47 -3.26 22.24
CA ALA A 193 -0.41 -4.72 22.21
C ALA A 193 -1.81 -5.36 22.41
N CYS A 194 -2.62 -5.36 21.35
CA CYS A 194 -3.98 -5.90 21.30
C CYS A 194 -4.41 -6.20 19.86
N PHE A 195 -5.52 -6.92 19.71
CA PHE A 195 -6.09 -7.27 18.41
C PHE A 195 -7.54 -6.80 18.29
N THR A 196 -7.86 -6.23 17.14
CA THR A 196 -9.20 -5.76 16.80
C THR A 196 -10.14 -6.97 16.73
N PRO A 197 -11.23 -6.97 17.52
CA PRO A 197 -12.17 -8.08 17.51
C PRO A 197 -12.77 -8.32 16.12
N PRO A 198 -12.93 -9.59 15.69
CA PRO A 198 -13.59 -9.90 14.43
C PRO A 198 -14.97 -9.24 14.36
N GLY A 199 -15.26 -8.60 13.23
CA GLY A 199 -16.55 -7.93 12.99
C GLY A 199 -16.66 -6.50 13.56
N ARG A 200 -15.65 -5.99 14.28
CA ARG A 200 -15.60 -4.55 14.59
C ARG A 200 -15.40 -3.76 13.30
N ALA A 201 -16.43 -3.02 12.90
CA ALA A 201 -16.32 -2.10 11.78
C ALA A 201 -15.40 -0.92 12.15
N ALA A 202 -14.52 -0.53 11.23
CA ALA A 202 -13.80 0.72 11.36
C ALA A 202 -14.82 1.88 11.35
N PRO A 203 -14.64 2.91 12.21
CA PRO A 203 -15.42 4.13 12.10
C PRO A 203 -15.31 4.73 10.70
N ALA A 204 -16.38 5.42 10.26
CA ALA A 204 -16.34 6.13 9.01
C ALA A 204 -15.18 7.16 9.03
N PRO A 205 -14.40 7.28 7.95
CA PRO A 205 -13.40 8.31 7.82
C PRO A 205 -14.00 9.70 8.05
N ARG A 206 -13.26 10.57 8.75
CA ARG A 206 -13.62 11.98 8.87
C ARG A 206 -12.91 12.75 7.78
N GLU A 207 -13.66 13.55 7.04
CA GLU A 207 -13.18 14.32 5.90
C GLU A 207 -13.48 15.80 6.13
N GLU A 208 -12.48 16.63 5.91
CA GLU A 208 -12.61 18.09 5.92
C GLU A 208 -12.18 18.60 4.54
N ARG A 209 -13.06 19.34 3.87
CA ARG A 209 -12.75 19.92 2.56
C ARG A 209 -11.76 21.06 2.71
N CYS A 210 -10.90 21.22 1.70
CA CYS A 210 -9.98 22.33 1.59
C CYS A 210 -10.49 23.32 0.55
N ALA A 211 -10.08 24.59 0.65
CA ALA A 211 -10.28 25.54 -0.43
C ALA A 211 -9.51 25.09 -1.69
N CYS A 212 -10.14 25.19 -2.85
CA CYS A 212 -9.51 24.83 -4.12
C CYS A 212 -8.30 25.71 -4.44
N THR A 213 -7.28 25.09 -5.03
CA THR A 213 -6.10 25.74 -5.59
C THR A 213 -5.90 25.33 -7.04
N ALA A 214 -5.49 26.28 -7.88
CA ALA A 214 -5.17 25.97 -9.28
C ALA A 214 -3.94 25.04 -9.37
N ALA A 215 -3.02 25.13 -8.41
CA ALA A 215 -1.81 24.33 -8.43
C ALA A 215 -2.08 22.85 -8.17
N ASP A 216 -2.84 22.52 -7.12
CA ASP A 216 -2.91 21.16 -6.60
C ASP A 216 -4.20 20.41 -7.00
N ASP A 217 -5.31 21.13 -7.20
CA ASP A 217 -6.65 20.53 -7.39
C ASP A 217 -7.10 20.55 -8.86
N THR A 218 -6.26 21.05 -9.77
CA THR A 218 -6.56 21.12 -11.22
C THR A 218 -5.50 20.46 -12.09
N GLU A 219 -5.92 20.02 -13.27
CA GLU A 219 -5.06 19.55 -14.35
C GLU A 219 -5.40 20.28 -15.67
N CYS A 220 -4.47 20.24 -16.63
CA CYS A 220 -4.72 20.86 -17.93
C CYS A 220 -5.70 20.05 -18.75
N GLU A 221 -6.52 20.76 -19.52
CA GLU A 221 -7.45 20.12 -20.42
C GLU A 221 -6.74 19.39 -21.57
N TYR A 222 -7.47 18.50 -22.26
CA TYR A 222 -6.99 17.89 -23.50
C TYR A 222 -6.47 18.97 -24.45
N GLY A 223 -5.27 18.78 -24.99
CA GLY A 223 -4.65 19.75 -25.89
C GLY A 223 -3.74 20.76 -25.19
N PHE A 224 -3.68 20.76 -23.86
CA PHE A 224 -2.91 21.71 -23.09
C PHE A 224 -1.91 21.02 -22.15
N ARG A 225 -0.86 21.76 -21.78
CA ARG A 225 0.13 21.34 -20.78
C ARG A 225 0.40 22.48 -19.80
N ARG A 226 0.93 22.14 -18.62
CA ARG A 226 1.32 23.15 -17.64
C ARG A 226 2.43 24.03 -18.22
N SER A 227 2.27 25.34 -18.07
CA SER A 227 3.32 26.30 -18.40
C SER A 227 4.54 26.10 -17.49
N TRP A 228 5.71 26.37 -18.04
CA TRP A 228 6.95 26.37 -17.28
C TRP A 228 7.03 27.68 -16.48
N GLY A 229 6.96 27.63 -15.14
CA GLY A 229 7.07 28.84 -14.30
C GLY A 229 6.19 28.88 -13.04
N GLY A 230 5.34 27.87 -12.81
CA GLY A 230 4.68 27.67 -11.51
C GLY A 230 3.42 28.50 -11.23
N ASN A 231 2.87 29.21 -12.22
CA ASN A 231 1.61 29.96 -12.08
C ASN A 231 0.35 29.07 -12.25
N ALA A 232 0.50 27.75 -12.32
CA ALA A 232 -0.57 26.79 -12.57
C ALA A 232 -1.42 27.06 -13.83
N SER A 233 -0.91 27.82 -14.80
CA SER A 233 -1.60 28.05 -16.08
C SER A 233 -1.32 26.95 -17.09
N CYS A 234 -2.21 26.79 -18.07
CA CYS A 234 -2.09 25.81 -19.13
C CYS A 234 -1.90 26.48 -20.50
N GLU A 235 -0.94 25.99 -21.26
CA GLU A 235 -0.62 26.45 -22.62
C GLU A 235 -0.92 25.36 -23.65
N ALA A 236 -1.33 25.76 -24.86
CA ALA A 236 -1.65 24.82 -25.92
C ALA A 236 -0.43 24.01 -26.35
N LEU A 237 -0.63 22.72 -26.61
CA LEU A 237 0.39 21.85 -27.17
C LEU A 237 0.65 22.23 -28.63
N PRO A 238 1.92 22.39 -29.05
CA PRO A 238 2.25 22.66 -30.44
C PRO A 238 1.74 21.54 -31.36
N GLY A 239 1.02 21.92 -32.42
CA GLY A 239 0.57 20.99 -33.47
C GLY A 239 -0.68 20.18 -33.13
N LEU A 240 -1.35 20.46 -32.01
CA LEU A 240 -2.63 19.83 -31.67
C LEU A 240 -3.76 20.83 -31.88
N GLU A 241 -4.45 20.73 -33.02
CA GLU A 241 -5.63 21.56 -33.31
C GLU A 241 -6.87 20.98 -32.63
N ALA A 242 -7.77 21.84 -32.14
CA ALA A 242 -9.03 21.44 -31.48
C ALA A 242 -9.89 20.48 -32.33
N ALA A 243 -9.83 20.62 -33.67
CA ALA A 243 -10.49 19.72 -34.62
C ALA A 243 -9.97 18.27 -34.58
N SER A 244 -8.79 18.02 -33.99
CA SER A 244 -8.23 16.68 -33.82
C SER A 244 -9.03 15.83 -32.84
N CYS A 245 -9.87 16.45 -32.00
CA CYS A 245 -10.82 15.76 -31.13
C CYS A 245 -12.23 15.94 -31.67
N GLU A 246 -12.84 14.88 -32.21
CA GLU A 246 -14.17 14.92 -32.82
C GLU A 246 -15.25 15.47 -31.85
N ARG A 247 -15.19 15.08 -30.57
CA ARG A 247 -16.13 15.55 -29.53
C ARG A 247 -15.98 17.03 -29.19
N TRP A 248 -14.78 17.58 -29.33
CA TRP A 248 -14.55 19.01 -29.20
C TRP A 248 -15.02 19.71 -30.47
N GLY A 249 -14.62 19.22 -31.64
CA GLY A 249 -14.95 19.80 -32.94
C GLY A 249 -16.45 19.85 -33.23
N ASN A 250 -17.24 18.94 -32.66
CA ASN A 250 -18.70 18.92 -32.79
C ASN A 250 -19.45 19.55 -31.60
N GLY A 251 -18.75 20.18 -30.65
CA GLY A 251 -19.34 20.88 -29.51
C GLY A 251 -19.98 19.99 -28.44
N VAL A 252 -19.73 18.68 -28.46
CA VAL A 252 -20.19 17.76 -27.39
C VAL A 252 -19.38 17.93 -26.11
N TYR A 253 -18.14 18.37 -26.25
CA TYR A 253 -17.23 18.66 -25.15
C TYR A 253 -16.74 20.09 -25.26
N GLU A 254 -17.01 20.90 -24.24
CA GLU A 254 -16.52 22.27 -24.13
C GLU A 254 -15.49 22.35 -23.01
N ALA A 255 -14.27 22.73 -23.36
CA ALA A 255 -13.22 23.00 -22.41
C ALA A 255 -13.43 24.36 -21.75
N SER A 256 -12.96 24.49 -20.50
CA SER A 256 -12.90 25.79 -19.85
C SER A 256 -12.06 26.78 -20.65
N HIS A 257 -12.45 28.05 -20.64
CA HIS A 257 -11.63 29.15 -21.18
C HIS A 257 -10.29 29.32 -20.44
N THR A 258 -10.18 28.80 -19.22
CA THR A 258 -8.92 28.76 -18.45
C THR A 258 -8.00 27.62 -18.88
N HIS A 259 -8.51 26.68 -19.68
CA HIS A 259 -7.83 25.44 -20.08
C HIS A 259 -7.46 24.52 -18.92
N LEU A 260 -8.11 24.70 -17.77
CA LEU A 260 -8.02 23.87 -16.59
C LEU A 260 -9.29 23.02 -16.43
N ARG A 261 -9.13 21.84 -15.83
CA ARG A 261 -10.22 21.05 -15.27
C ARG A 261 -9.85 20.54 -13.88
N LEU A 262 -10.85 20.26 -13.05
CA LEU A 262 -10.59 19.64 -11.75
C LEU A 262 -9.97 18.26 -11.93
N VAL A 263 -9.03 17.93 -11.03
CA VAL A 263 -8.51 16.56 -10.92
C VAL A 263 -9.67 15.62 -10.63
N HIS A 264 -9.69 14.45 -11.28
CA HIS A 264 -10.77 13.51 -11.09
C HIS A 264 -10.84 13.00 -9.63
N GLY A 265 -12.02 13.10 -9.03
CA GLY A 265 -12.26 12.71 -7.63
C GLY A 265 -11.90 13.79 -6.61
N ASP A 266 -11.46 14.96 -7.06
CA ASP A 266 -11.26 16.12 -6.20
C ASP A 266 -12.60 16.66 -5.67
N VAL A 267 -12.63 17.04 -4.39
CA VAL A 267 -13.82 17.53 -3.70
C VAL A 267 -13.59 18.88 -3.00
N CYS A 268 -12.60 19.65 -3.44
CA CYS A 268 -12.28 20.95 -2.87
C CYS A 268 -13.47 21.92 -2.88
N ASP A 269 -13.44 22.89 -1.97
CA ASP A 269 -14.46 23.92 -1.81
C ASP A 269 -14.27 25.05 -2.82
N ASP A 270 -15.39 25.48 -3.41
CA ASP A 270 -15.47 26.58 -4.37
C ASP A 270 -14.56 26.43 -5.60
N PRO A 271 -14.76 25.42 -6.45
CA PRO A 271 -13.95 25.23 -7.66
C PRO A 271 -14.07 26.37 -8.67
N ARG A 272 -15.10 27.22 -8.56
CA ARG A 272 -15.26 28.42 -9.41
C ARG A 272 -14.23 29.49 -9.09
N ALA A 273 -13.61 29.47 -7.91
CA ALA A 273 -12.51 30.35 -7.58
C ALA A 273 -11.28 30.13 -8.47
N VAL A 274 -11.12 28.91 -9.01
CA VAL A 274 -9.97 28.52 -9.86
C VAL A 274 -10.36 28.27 -11.31
N ILE A 275 -11.60 27.83 -11.58
CA ILE A 275 -12.14 27.58 -12.92
C ILE A 275 -13.52 28.27 -13.02
N PRO A 276 -13.59 29.56 -13.40
CA PRO A 276 -14.82 30.36 -13.25
C PRO A 276 -16.05 29.83 -14.00
N ASP A 277 -15.84 29.12 -15.10
CA ASP A 277 -16.88 28.51 -15.95
C ASP A 277 -17.17 27.04 -15.62
N THR A 278 -16.60 26.50 -14.53
CA THR A 278 -16.90 25.14 -14.09
C THR A 278 -18.30 25.03 -13.49
N ASP A 279 -18.94 23.87 -13.73
CA ASP A 279 -20.17 23.49 -13.05
C ASP A 279 -19.91 22.94 -11.63
N GLY A 280 -18.63 22.75 -11.27
CA GLY A 280 -18.17 22.31 -9.96
C GLY A 280 -18.52 20.87 -9.61
N LYS A 281 -19.00 20.07 -10.57
CA LYS A 281 -19.48 18.71 -10.30
C LYS A 281 -18.45 17.62 -10.53
N GLY A 282 -17.27 17.95 -11.07
CA GLY A 282 -16.19 16.98 -11.36
C GLY A 282 -16.63 15.79 -12.22
N GLY A 283 -17.81 15.87 -12.83
CA GLY A 283 -18.41 14.83 -13.65
C GLY A 283 -18.16 15.13 -15.12
N ALA A 284 -18.18 14.09 -15.95
CA ALA A 284 -17.97 14.18 -17.40
C ALA A 284 -19.03 15.03 -18.17
N GLY A 285 -19.90 15.76 -17.48
CA GLY A 285 -20.80 16.74 -18.06
C GLY A 285 -20.19 18.13 -17.93
N GLY A 286 -19.22 18.45 -18.81
CA GLY A 286 -18.80 19.83 -19.03
C GLY A 286 -20.01 20.75 -19.21
N GLY A 287 -19.91 21.94 -18.63
CA GLY A 287 -21.03 22.82 -18.33
C GLY A 287 -21.94 23.11 -19.52
N ARG A 288 -23.26 23.00 -19.29
CA ARG A 288 -24.23 23.77 -20.06
C ARG A 288 -24.22 25.19 -19.51
N GLY A 289 -23.29 26.02 -19.98
CA GLY A 289 -23.35 27.46 -19.79
C GLY A 289 -24.45 28.04 -20.67
N GLY A 290 -25.64 28.27 -20.09
CA GLY A 290 -26.67 29.08 -20.71
C GLY A 290 -26.41 30.56 -20.45
N GLY A 291 -26.41 31.35 -21.54
CA GLY A 291 -26.29 32.81 -21.53
C GLY A 291 -26.08 33.34 -22.94
#